data_AF-A0A5P1FAF6-F1
#
_entry.id   AF-A0A5P1FAF6-F1
#
_cell.length_a   1.000
_cell.length_b   1.000
_cell.length_c   1.000
_cell.angle_alpha   90.00
_cell.angle_beta   90.00
_cell.angle_gamma   90.00
#
_symmetry.space_group_name_H-M   'P 1'
#
loop_
_entity.id
_entity.type
_entity.pdbx_description
1 polymer ?
#
loop_
_entity_poly.entity_id
_entity_poly.type
_entity_poly.pdbx_seq_one_letter_code
_entity_poly.pdbx_strand_id
1 'polypeptide(L)'
;MKRLGVDKYCVAGISYGGFVAYRVAEMAGEGAVERVVVMTAGIVAGEEERRELVEREGRDVSDVLLPRRPEDLMELIRRSMVRPPRWMPEFLLMDFIEVMYKDRRKERVELLKYLIAKGAGVDPLPVLKQETLILWGDQDTVFPISLAYKLQRHLGPKARLEVIKDAGHALPLEKPDLVNHMIEWFLTEPYQSVST
;
A
#
# COMPACT_ATOMS: atom_id res chain seq x y z
N MET A 1 12.67 15.46 1.50
CA MET A 1 12.78 16.11 0.17
C MET A 1 13.44 17.49 0.26
N LYS A 2 12.85 18.50 0.90
CA LYS A 2 13.51 19.83 1.07
C LYS A 2 14.94 19.78 1.60
N ARG A 3 15.21 19.00 2.66
CA ARG A 3 16.57 18.81 3.21
C ARG A 3 17.54 18.12 2.25
N LEU A 4 17.04 17.42 1.24
CA LEU A 4 17.83 16.78 0.19
C LEU A 4 17.99 17.69 -1.05
N GLY A 5 17.47 18.93 -1.02
CA GLY A 5 17.48 19.83 -2.16
C GLY A 5 16.58 19.39 -3.33
N VAL A 6 15.60 18.53 -3.06
CA VAL A 6 14.66 18.04 -4.08
C VAL A 6 13.34 18.79 -3.96
N ASP A 7 13.08 19.65 -4.93
CA ASP A 7 11.90 20.51 -4.98
C ASP A 7 10.66 19.78 -5.53
N LYS A 8 10.85 18.96 -6.57
CA LYS A 8 9.81 18.15 -7.20
C LYS A 8 10.16 16.68 -7.20
N TYR A 9 9.18 15.83 -6.91
CA TYR A 9 9.35 14.38 -6.86
C TYR A 9 8.03 13.65 -7.10
N CYS A 10 8.14 12.38 -7.47
CA CYS A 10 7.02 11.45 -7.45
C CYS A 10 7.11 10.59 -6.18
N VAL A 11 5.97 10.10 -5.69
CA VAL A 11 5.93 9.25 -4.50
C VAL A 11 5.17 7.97 -4.81
N ALA A 12 5.74 6.83 -4.41
CA ALA A 12 5.14 5.52 -4.57
C ALA A 12 5.08 4.82 -3.21
N GLY A 13 4.01 4.07 -2.97
CA GLY A 13 3.81 3.39 -1.70
C GLY A 13 2.95 2.15 -1.83
N ILE A 14 3.38 1.06 -1.20
CA ILE A 14 2.65 -0.20 -1.08
C ILE A 14 2.11 -0.38 0.33
N SER A 15 0.88 -0.88 0.47
CA SER A 15 0.28 -1.20 1.76
C SER A 15 0.31 0.03 2.69
N TYR A 16 0.91 -0.06 3.89
CA TYR A 16 1.12 1.11 4.76
C TYR A 16 1.86 2.27 4.06
N GLY A 17 2.85 1.96 3.21
CA GLY A 17 3.54 2.95 2.39
C GLY A 17 2.58 3.72 1.46
N GLY A 18 1.47 3.11 1.03
CA GLY A 18 0.43 3.78 0.27
C GLY A 18 -0.32 4.84 1.08
N PHE A 19 -0.61 4.58 2.36
CA PHE A 19 -1.15 5.60 3.28
C PHE A 19 -0.17 6.77 3.43
N VAL A 20 1.13 6.46 3.60
CA VAL A 20 2.18 7.47 3.72
C VAL A 20 2.29 8.29 2.43
N ALA A 21 2.34 7.64 1.26
CA ALA A 21 2.41 8.30 -0.04
C ALA A 21 1.22 9.26 -0.25
N TYR A 22 0.02 8.83 0.12
CA TYR A 22 -1.19 9.65 0.05
C TYR A 22 -1.11 10.90 0.94
N ARG A 23 -0.71 10.73 2.21
CA ARG A 23 -0.55 11.85 3.14
C ARG A 23 0.57 12.80 2.72
N VAL A 24 1.69 12.28 2.21
CA VAL A 24 2.78 13.10 1.66
C VAL A 24 2.29 13.94 0.49
N ALA A 25 1.56 13.33 -0.45
CA ALA A 25 1.00 14.04 -1.61
C ALA A 25 0.01 15.13 -1.19
N GLU A 26 -0.86 14.85 -0.23
CA GLU A 26 -1.79 15.85 0.30
C GLU A 26 -1.04 17.02 0.97
N MET A 27 -0.13 16.73 1.90
CA MET A 27 0.55 17.76 2.69
C MET A 27 1.51 18.61 1.84
N ALA A 28 2.18 18.00 0.87
CA ALA A 28 3.17 18.68 0.03
C ALA A 28 2.52 19.41 -1.16
N GLY A 29 1.34 18.97 -1.59
CA GLY A 29 0.62 19.54 -2.74
C GLY A 29 1.32 19.30 -4.09
N GLU A 30 0.64 19.72 -5.16
CA GLU A 30 1.09 19.54 -6.55
C GLU A 30 2.35 20.36 -6.91
N GLY A 31 2.69 21.37 -6.10
CA GLY A 31 3.92 22.14 -6.27
C GLY A 31 5.19 21.34 -6.00
N ALA A 32 5.10 20.27 -5.21
CA ALA A 32 6.24 19.42 -4.84
C ALA A 32 6.06 17.95 -5.23
N VAL A 33 4.85 17.40 -5.14
CA VAL A 33 4.55 16.03 -5.57
C VAL A 33 3.87 16.05 -6.92
N GLU A 34 4.52 15.52 -7.95
CA GLU A 34 4.03 15.57 -9.34
C GLU A 34 3.07 14.42 -9.64
N ARG A 35 3.42 13.21 -9.20
CA ARG A 35 2.62 11.99 -9.40
C ARG A 35 2.68 11.08 -8.19
N VAL A 36 1.62 10.30 -8.01
CA VAL A 36 1.44 9.38 -6.88
C VAL A 36 1.19 7.97 -7.39
N VAL A 37 1.88 6.97 -6.82
CA VAL A 37 1.56 5.56 -7.04
C VAL A 37 1.10 4.95 -5.71
N VAL A 38 -0.12 4.41 -5.70
CA VAL A 38 -0.69 3.69 -4.56
C VAL A 38 -0.84 2.22 -4.95
N MET A 39 -0.19 1.34 -4.21
CA MET A 39 -0.27 -0.11 -4.42
C MET A 39 -0.96 -0.75 -3.21
N THR A 40 -2.02 -1.53 -3.44
CA THR A 40 -2.67 -2.41 -2.45
C THR A 40 -2.80 -1.78 -1.05
N ALA A 41 -3.43 -0.60 -0.96
CA ALA A 41 -3.52 0.17 0.29
C ALA A 41 -4.96 0.58 0.61
N GLY A 42 -5.50 0.11 1.74
CA GLY A 42 -6.87 0.37 2.19
C GLY A 42 -7.15 1.81 2.69
N ILE A 43 -6.69 2.84 1.98
CA ILE A 43 -6.77 4.26 2.39
C ILE A 43 -8.22 4.71 2.59
N VAL A 44 -9.13 4.22 1.73
CA VAL A 44 -10.57 4.51 1.73
C VAL A 44 -11.40 3.49 2.50
N ALA A 45 -10.76 2.58 3.25
CA ALA A 45 -11.47 1.61 4.08
C ALA A 45 -12.23 2.36 5.19
N GLY A 46 -13.56 2.28 5.13
CA GLY A 46 -14.47 2.80 6.15
C GLY A 46 -14.54 1.87 7.35
N GLU A 47 -15.40 2.21 8.31
CA GLU A 47 -15.51 1.44 9.55
C GLU A 47 -15.91 -0.02 9.30
N GLU A 48 -16.89 -0.27 8.43
CA GLU A 48 -17.34 -1.61 8.08
C GLU A 48 -16.24 -2.44 7.43
N GLU A 49 -15.57 -1.92 6.40
CA GLU A 49 -14.49 -2.66 5.71
C GLU A 49 -13.30 -2.93 6.66
N ARG A 50 -13.00 -2.01 7.60
CA ARG A 50 -11.98 -2.24 8.62
C ARG A 50 -12.41 -3.28 9.65
N ARG A 51 -13.68 -3.30 10.04
CA ARG A 51 -14.23 -4.32 10.96
C ARG A 51 -14.17 -5.70 10.31
N GLU A 52 -14.63 -5.84 9.08
CA GLU A 52 -14.57 -7.10 8.31
C GLU A 52 -13.13 -7.61 8.16
N LEU A 53 -12.18 -6.70 7.91
CA LEU A 53 -10.76 -7.05 7.87
C LEU A 53 -10.30 -7.70 9.18
N VAL A 54 -10.63 -7.10 10.33
CA VAL A 54 -10.27 -7.63 11.66
C VAL A 54 -10.97 -8.97 11.92
N GLU A 55 -12.27 -9.07 11.63
CA GLU A 55 -13.06 -10.29 11.86
C GLU A 55 -12.52 -11.47 11.05
N ARG A 56 -12.11 -11.23 9.80
CA ARG A 56 -11.53 -12.25 8.92
C ARG A 56 -10.20 -12.79 9.46
N GLU A 57 -9.41 -11.97 10.15
CA GLU A 57 -8.12 -12.44 10.69
C GLU A 57 -8.30 -13.47 11.83
N GLY A 58 -9.42 -13.43 12.55
CA GLY A 58 -9.77 -14.39 13.61
C GLY A 58 -8.85 -14.37 14.85
N ARG A 59 -7.83 -13.50 14.85
CA ARG A 59 -6.90 -13.23 15.95
C ARG A 59 -6.47 -11.77 15.90
N ASP A 60 -5.67 -11.32 16.87
CA ASP A 60 -5.15 -9.95 16.87
C ASP A 60 -4.35 -9.69 15.57
N VAL A 61 -4.76 -8.68 14.81
CA VAL A 61 -4.17 -8.31 13.52
C VAL A 61 -2.67 -7.98 13.67
N SER A 62 -2.25 -7.48 14.84
CA SER A 62 -0.83 -7.20 15.10
C SER A 62 0.04 -8.45 15.24
N ASP A 63 -0.53 -9.58 15.66
CA ASP A 63 0.19 -10.85 15.67
C ASP A 63 0.31 -11.46 14.26
N VAL A 64 -0.59 -11.08 13.33
CA VAL A 64 -0.49 -11.47 11.91
C VAL A 64 0.50 -10.58 11.14
N LEU A 65 0.34 -9.26 11.23
CA LEU A 65 1.06 -8.31 10.37
C LEU A 65 2.47 -7.96 10.89
N LEU A 66 2.75 -8.25 12.16
CA LEU A 66 4.06 -8.05 12.78
C LEU A 66 4.58 -9.41 13.27
N PRO A 67 5.04 -10.31 12.39
CA PRO A 67 5.48 -11.64 12.78
C PRO A 67 6.62 -11.58 13.81
N ARG A 68 6.65 -12.55 14.73
CA ARG A 68 7.75 -12.71 15.70
C ARG A 68 8.56 -13.98 15.44
N ARG A 69 7.93 -14.97 14.80
CA ARG A 69 8.52 -16.26 14.51
C ARG A 69 8.54 -16.53 13.01
N PRO A 70 9.45 -17.42 12.54
CA PRO A 70 9.49 -17.85 11.14
C PRO A 70 8.15 -18.37 10.62
N GLU A 71 7.40 -19.09 11.45
CA GLU A 71 6.09 -19.61 11.06
C GLU A 71 5.07 -18.50 10.81
N ASP A 72 5.06 -17.46 11.65
CA ASP A 72 4.18 -16.29 11.50
C ASP A 72 4.51 -15.53 10.20
N LEU A 73 5.80 -15.35 9.90
CA LEU A 73 6.24 -14.68 8.68
C LEU A 73 5.87 -15.52 7.44
N MET A 74 6.05 -16.83 7.50
CA MET A 74 5.68 -17.72 6.41
C MET A 74 4.15 -17.73 6.18
N GLU A 75 3.36 -17.65 7.25
CA GLU A 75 1.91 -17.45 7.17
C GLU A 75 1.56 -16.11 6.51
N LEU A 76 2.20 -15.02 6.92
CA LEU A 76 2.01 -13.69 6.32
C LEU A 76 2.32 -13.69 4.81
N ILE A 77 3.43 -14.32 4.40
CA ILE A 77 3.81 -14.46 2.99
C ILE A 77 2.75 -15.23 2.21
N ARG A 78 2.25 -16.36 2.76
CA ARG A 78 1.18 -17.15 2.12
C ARG A 78 -0.12 -16.37 1.99
N ARG A 79 -0.42 -15.48 2.94
CA ARG A 79 -1.59 -14.58 2.89
C ARG A 79 -1.38 -13.39 1.95
N SER A 80 -0.16 -13.03 1.62
CA SER A 80 0.15 -11.84 0.82
C SER A 80 0.37 -12.14 -0.66
N MET A 81 0.65 -13.39 -1.03
CA MET A 81 1.01 -13.80 -2.38
C MET A 81 0.08 -14.90 -2.90
N VAL A 82 -0.22 -14.86 -4.20
CA VAL A 82 -0.96 -15.92 -4.90
C VAL A 82 -0.13 -17.19 -5.02
N ARG A 83 1.18 -17.05 -5.25
CA ARG A 83 2.13 -18.17 -5.39
C ARG A 83 3.29 -18.01 -4.42
N PRO A 84 3.06 -18.18 -3.11
CA PRO A 84 4.12 -18.07 -2.11
C PRO A 84 5.14 -19.19 -2.28
N PRO A 85 6.40 -18.99 -1.83
CA PRO A 85 7.37 -20.07 -1.74
C PRO A 85 6.81 -21.24 -0.93
N ARG A 86 7.10 -22.49 -1.32
CA ARG A 86 6.65 -23.65 -0.54
C ARG A 86 7.41 -23.79 0.78
N TRP A 87 8.69 -23.39 0.77
CA TRP A 87 9.61 -23.49 1.88
C TRP A 87 10.67 -22.39 1.80
N MET A 88 11.16 -21.94 2.96
CA MET A 88 12.35 -21.10 3.09
C MET A 88 13.20 -21.55 4.28
N PRO A 89 14.53 -21.41 4.21
CA PRO A 89 15.41 -21.61 5.36
C PRO A 89 15.03 -20.72 6.54
N GLU A 90 15.01 -21.29 7.74
CA GLU A 90 14.59 -20.58 8.94
C GLU A 90 15.47 -19.35 9.24
N PHE A 91 16.78 -19.43 9.00
CA PHE A 91 17.69 -18.31 9.22
C PHE A 91 17.34 -17.09 8.35
N LEU A 92 16.86 -17.29 7.12
CA LEU A 92 16.43 -16.18 6.26
C LEU A 92 15.15 -15.52 6.78
N LEU A 93 14.22 -16.33 7.31
CA LEU A 93 12.99 -15.82 7.92
C LEU A 93 13.30 -15.04 9.20
N MET A 94 14.21 -15.56 10.03
CA MET A 94 14.68 -14.88 11.24
C MET A 94 15.39 -13.56 10.92
N ASP A 95 16.30 -13.55 9.95
CA ASP A 95 17.00 -12.34 9.51
C ASP A 95 16.01 -11.29 8.99
N PHE A 96 14.99 -11.72 8.22
CA PHE A 96 13.93 -10.83 7.78
C PHE A 96 13.14 -10.24 8.96
N ILE A 97 12.80 -11.05 9.97
CA ILE A 97 12.10 -10.58 11.17
C ILE A 97 12.95 -9.58 11.94
N GLU A 98 14.22 -9.88 12.13
CA GLU A 98 15.19 -9.03 12.82
C GLU A 98 15.30 -7.66 12.15
N VAL A 99 15.51 -7.64 10.82
CA VAL A 99 15.65 -6.39 10.05
C VAL A 99 14.34 -5.62 9.95
N MET A 100 13.24 -6.31 9.66
CA MET A 100 12.00 -5.65 9.27
C MET A 100 11.09 -5.34 10.46
N TYR A 101 11.10 -6.13 11.53
CA TYR A 101 10.04 -6.10 12.57
C TYR A 101 10.51 -5.87 14.01
N LYS A 102 11.80 -6.03 14.32
CA LYS A 102 12.31 -5.87 15.69
C LYS A 102 12.25 -4.42 16.18
N ASP A 103 12.73 -3.51 15.35
CA ASP A 103 12.82 -2.10 15.73
C ASP A 103 11.44 -1.46 15.86
N ARG A 104 11.28 -0.64 16.90
CA ARG A 104 10.07 0.17 17.16
C ARG A 104 8.77 -0.63 17.10
N ARG A 105 8.80 -1.89 17.57
CA ARG A 105 7.65 -2.80 17.49
C ARG A 105 6.44 -2.24 18.24
N LYS A 106 6.65 -1.64 19.42
CA LYS A 106 5.56 -1.05 20.22
C LYS A 106 4.83 0.03 19.42
N GLU A 107 5.58 0.95 18.82
CA GLU A 107 5.07 2.04 18.01
C GLU A 107 4.35 1.53 16.74
N ARG A 108 4.86 0.44 16.14
CA ARG A 108 4.20 -0.22 15.01
C ARG A 108 2.88 -0.87 15.39
N VAL A 109 2.80 -1.49 16.57
CA VAL A 109 1.53 -2.02 17.11
C VAL A 109 0.55 -0.88 17.36
N GLU A 110 0.99 0.22 17.97
CA GLU A 110 0.15 1.41 18.22
C GLU A 110 -0.35 2.03 16.91
N LEU A 111 0.52 2.16 15.91
CA LEU A 111 0.17 2.61 14.57
C LEU A 111 -0.87 1.70 13.91
N LEU A 112 -0.67 0.38 13.96
CA LEU A 112 -1.62 -0.57 13.37
C LEU A 112 -2.99 -0.48 14.05
N LYS A 113 -3.03 -0.40 15.39
CA LYS A 113 -4.26 -0.20 16.15
C LYS A 113 -4.94 1.11 15.78
N TYR A 114 -4.17 2.18 15.57
CA TYR A 114 -4.70 3.45 15.08
C TYR A 114 -5.32 3.31 13.69
N LEU A 115 -4.64 2.66 12.74
CA LEU A 115 -5.16 2.45 11.39
C LEU A 115 -6.45 1.62 11.38
N ILE A 116 -6.53 0.57 12.22
CA ILE A 116 -7.75 -0.24 12.36
C ILE A 116 -8.90 0.61 12.91
N ALA A 117 -8.64 1.41 13.95
CA ALA A 117 -9.67 2.21 14.59
C ALA A 117 -10.11 3.42 13.75
N LYS A 118 -9.16 4.10 13.11
CA LYS A 118 -9.34 5.45 12.53
C LYS A 118 -9.08 5.53 11.02
N GLY A 119 -8.63 4.44 10.38
CA GLY A 119 -8.28 4.43 8.96
C GLY A 119 -7.13 5.38 8.65
N ALA A 120 -7.25 6.15 7.56
CA ALA A 120 -6.24 7.12 7.16
C ALA A 120 -6.06 8.32 8.12
N GLY A 121 -6.86 8.40 9.19
CA GLY A 121 -6.71 9.42 10.25
C GLY A 121 -7.19 10.81 9.85
N VAL A 122 -7.84 10.94 8.69
CA VAL A 122 -8.42 12.19 8.18
C VAL A 122 -9.82 11.92 7.65
N ASP A 123 -10.77 12.77 8.03
CA ASP A 123 -12.16 12.69 7.65
C ASP A 123 -12.74 14.11 7.49
N PRO A 124 -13.21 14.51 6.28
CA PRO A 124 -13.21 13.73 5.04
C PRO A 124 -11.80 13.45 4.50
N LEU A 125 -11.62 12.29 3.85
CA LEU A 125 -10.38 11.99 3.12
C LEU A 125 -10.21 13.02 2.00
N PRO A 126 -9.09 13.77 1.94
CA PRO A 126 -8.88 14.78 0.91
C PRO A 126 -8.79 14.14 -0.47
N VAL A 127 -9.27 14.83 -1.51
CA VAL A 127 -9.11 14.40 -2.91
C VAL A 127 -7.77 14.95 -3.41
N LEU A 128 -6.86 14.06 -3.84
CA LEU A 128 -5.56 14.49 -4.37
C LEU A 128 -5.73 15.23 -5.69
N LYS A 129 -4.91 16.26 -5.90
CA LYS A 129 -4.86 17.02 -7.17
C LYS A 129 -3.85 16.43 -8.15
N GLN A 130 -2.97 15.56 -7.68
CA GLN A 130 -1.95 14.90 -8.47
C GLN A 130 -2.55 13.76 -9.32
N GLU A 131 -1.94 13.52 -10.49
CA GLU A 131 -2.18 12.27 -11.20
C GLU A 131 -1.78 11.10 -10.30
N THR A 132 -2.66 10.11 -10.20
CA THR A 132 -2.51 8.97 -9.29
C THR A 132 -2.69 7.66 -10.03
N LEU A 133 -1.65 6.81 -10.01
CA LEU A 133 -1.74 5.42 -10.43
C LEU A 133 -2.10 4.56 -9.23
N ILE A 134 -3.15 3.75 -9.36
CA ILE A 134 -3.56 2.75 -8.39
C ILE A 134 -3.26 1.38 -8.98
N LEU A 135 -2.41 0.59 -8.32
CA LEU A 135 -2.13 -0.79 -8.70
C LEU A 135 -2.72 -1.73 -7.66
N TRP A 136 -3.44 -2.76 -8.13
CA TRP A 136 -4.08 -3.73 -7.24
C TRP A 136 -4.05 -5.15 -7.79
N GLY A 137 -3.76 -6.13 -6.95
CA GLY A 137 -3.84 -7.53 -7.32
C GLY A 137 -5.28 -8.01 -7.33
N ASP A 138 -5.68 -8.79 -8.34
CA ASP A 138 -7.06 -9.34 -8.40
C ASP A 138 -7.34 -10.43 -7.36
N GLN A 139 -6.30 -10.91 -6.69
CA GLN A 139 -6.35 -11.90 -5.62
C GLN A 139 -5.73 -11.37 -4.32
N ASP A 140 -5.73 -10.04 -4.10
CA ASP A 140 -5.31 -9.46 -2.83
C ASP A 140 -6.26 -9.92 -1.71
N THR A 141 -5.77 -10.82 -0.87
CA THR A 141 -6.48 -11.32 0.31
C THR A 141 -6.23 -10.49 1.56
N VAL A 142 -5.38 -9.47 1.52
CA VAL A 142 -5.18 -8.51 2.63
C VAL A 142 -6.22 -7.41 2.53
N PHE A 143 -6.28 -6.70 1.40
CA PHE A 143 -7.30 -5.68 1.15
C PHE A 143 -8.18 -6.04 -0.06
N PRO A 144 -9.51 -6.03 0.10
CA PRO A 144 -10.39 -6.39 -1.00
C PRO A 144 -10.29 -5.37 -2.15
N ILE A 145 -10.35 -5.87 -3.39
CA ILE A 145 -10.25 -5.06 -4.60
C ILE A 145 -11.33 -3.97 -4.71
N SER A 146 -12.46 -4.12 -4.01
CA SER A 146 -13.49 -3.09 -3.90
C SER A 146 -12.94 -1.75 -3.42
N LEU A 147 -11.91 -1.75 -2.57
CA LEU A 147 -11.22 -0.56 -2.09
C LEU A 147 -10.44 0.16 -3.20
N ALA A 148 -9.91 -0.57 -4.18
CA ALA A 148 -9.23 0.02 -5.34
C ALA A 148 -10.21 0.85 -6.17
N TYR A 149 -11.38 0.28 -6.48
CA TYR A 149 -12.45 0.98 -7.20
C TYR A 149 -13.03 2.14 -6.39
N LYS A 150 -13.15 1.99 -5.07
CA LYS A 150 -13.59 3.07 -4.17
C LYS A 150 -12.59 4.23 -4.18
N LEU A 151 -11.28 3.94 -4.16
CA LEU A 151 -10.23 4.95 -4.24
C LEU A 151 -10.22 5.65 -5.61
N GLN A 152 -10.39 4.91 -6.70
CA GLN A 152 -10.50 5.50 -8.04
C GLN A 152 -11.69 6.46 -8.13
N ARG A 153 -12.88 6.06 -7.64
CA ARG A 153 -14.06 6.93 -7.61
C ARG A 153 -13.86 8.17 -6.75
N HIS A 154 -13.19 8.02 -5.60
CA HIS A 154 -12.87 9.13 -4.70
C HIS A 154 -11.95 10.17 -5.35
N LEU A 155 -10.93 9.71 -6.08
CA LEU A 155 -9.95 10.57 -6.74
C LEU A 155 -10.43 11.12 -8.08
N GLY A 156 -11.42 10.48 -8.70
CA GLY A 156 -12.03 10.94 -9.94
C GLY A 156 -11.11 10.81 -11.17
N PRO A 157 -11.15 11.76 -12.12
CA PRO A 157 -10.53 11.60 -13.44
C PRO A 157 -8.99 11.54 -13.42
N LYS A 158 -8.36 12.00 -12.33
CA LYS A 158 -6.90 11.96 -12.14
C LYS A 158 -6.39 10.62 -11.61
N ALA A 159 -7.27 9.66 -11.39
CA ALA A 159 -6.90 8.33 -10.93
C ALA A 159 -7.03 7.29 -12.03
N ARG A 160 -5.91 6.64 -12.36
CA ARG A 160 -5.86 5.46 -13.22
C ARG A 160 -5.73 4.22 -12.34
N LEU A 161 -6.66 3.28 -12.48
CA LEU A 161 -6.61 1.99 -11.78
C LEU A 161 -6.18 0.90 -12.75
N GLU A 162 -5.09 0.22 -12.42
CA GLU A 162 -4.62 -0.98 -13.10
C GLU A 162 -4.77 -2.19 -12.17
N VAL A 163 -5.57 -3.16 -12.60
CA VAL A 163 -5.78 -4.42 -11.88
C VAL A 163 -4.85 -5.48 -12.45
N ILE A 164 -3.93 -5.97 -11.63
CA ILE A 164 -2.92 -6.94 -11.99
C ILE A 164 -3.49 -8.34 -11.77
N LYS A 165 -3.62 -9.09 -12.87
CA LYS A 165 -4.10 -10.47 -12.86
C LYS A 165 -3.12 -11.42 -12.20
N ASP A 166 -3.65 -12.38 -11.45
CA ASP A 166 -2.87 -13.46 -10.83
C ASP A 166 -1.79 -12.90 -9.90
N ALA A 167 -2.17 -11.86 -9.13
CA ALA A 167 -1.32 -11.20 -8.14
C ALA A 167 -2.13 -10.87 -6.88
N GLY A 168 -1.46 -10.93 -5.73
CA GLY A 168 -2.01 -10.67 -4.42
C GLY A 168 -1.63 -9.28 -3.91
N HIS A 169 -1.31 -9.22 -2.62
CA HIS A 169 -0.96 -7.99 -1.93
C HIS A 169 0.45 -7.51 -2.28
N ALA A 170 1.39 -8.44 -2.44
CA ALA A 170 2.82 -8.17 -2.59
C ALA A 170 3.23 -7.97 -4.06
N LEU A 171 2.60 -7.00 -4.74
CA LEU A 171 2.75 -6.79 -6.19
C LEU A 171 4.20 -6.76 -6.69
N PRO A 172 5.15 -6.01 -6.09
CA PRO A 172 6.53 -5.96 -6.57
C PRO A 172 7.28 -7.28 -6.44
N LEU A 173 6.83 -8.18 -5.55
CA LEU A 173 7.43 -9.51 -5.39
C LEU A 173 6.81 -10.54 -6.35
N GLU A 174 5.54 -10.36 -6.71
CA GLU A 174 4.80 -11.32 -7.54
C GLU A 174 4.91 -11.05 -9.04
N LYS A 175 4.88 -9.77 -9.44
CA LYS A 175 4.90 -9.32 -10.84
C LYS A 175 5.90 -8.17 -11.04
N PRO A 176 7.18 -8.33 -10.66
CA PRO A 176 8.16 -7.23 -10.63
C PRO A 176 8.26 -6.48 -11.95
N ASP A 177 8.43 -7.19 -13.07
CA ASP A 177 8.63 -6.57 -14.38
C ASP A 177 7.40 -5.75 -14.81
N LEU A 178 6.20 -6.29 -14.59
CA LEU A 178 4.95 -5.62 -14.94
C LEU A 178 4.71 -4.39 -14.07
N VAL A 179 4.92 -4.52 -12.75
CA VAL A 179 4.75 -3.41 -11.80
C VAL A 179 5.75 -2.29 -12.10
N ASN A 180 7.03 -2.64 -12.33
CA ASN A 180 8.06 -1.67 -12.70
C ASN A 180 7.70 -0.99 -14.02
N HIS A 181 7.29 -1.76 -15.04
CA HIS A 181 6.88 -1.20 -16.32
C HIS A 181 5.70 -0.23 -16.19
N MET A 182 4.65 -0.58 -15.43
CA MET A 182 3.50 0.30 -15.20
C MET A 182 3.89 1.58 -14.46
N ILE A 183 4.77 1.49 -13.47
CA ILE A 183 5.27 2.66 -12.74
C ILE A 183 6.11 3.53 -13.69
N GLU A 184 7.10 2.97 -14.39
CA GLU A 184 7.94 3.71 -15.33
C GLU A 184 7.12 4.41 -16.42
N TRP A 185 6.17 3.69 -17.01
CA TRP A 185 5.26 4.23 -18.01
C TRP A 185 4.48 5.42 -17.46
N PHE A 186 3.86 5.28 -16.29
CA PHE A 186 3.08 6.35 -15.67
C PHE A 186 3.94 7.58 -15.29
N LEU A 187 5.18 7.35 -14.83
CA LEU A 187 6.10 8.43 -14.47
C LEU A 187 6.64 9.18 -15.69
N THR A 188 6.73 8.52 -16.85
CA THR A 188 7.30 9.07 -18.08
C THR A 188 6.25 9.56 -19.08
N GLU A 189 4.97 9.25 -18.87
CA GLU A 189 3.88 9.72 -19.72
C GLU A 189 3.85 11.26 -19.77
N PRO A 190 3.86 11.89 -20.96
CA PRO A 190 3.78 13.34 -21.08
C PRO A 190 2.52 13.86 -20.38
N TYR A 191 2.67 14.87 -19.53
CA TYR A 191 1.54 15.52 -18.87
C TYR A 191 0.63 16.13 -19.94
N GLN A 192 -0.51 15.49 -20.22
CA GLN A 192 -1.54 16.09 -21.05
C GLN A 192 -2.25 17.14 -20.20
N SER A 193 -1.81 18.40 -20.29
CA SER A 193 -2.60 19.52 -19.80
C SER A 193 -3.92 19.50 -20.54
N VAL A 194 -5.01 19.13 -19.86
CA VAL A 194 -6.35 19.36 -20.38
C VAL A 194 -6.52 20.87 -20.47
N SER A 195 -6.36 21.41 -21.67
CA SER A 195 -6.71 22.78 -21.99
C SER A 195 -8.23 22.92 -21.83
N THR A 196 -8.66 23.48 -20.69
CA THR A 196 -10.01 24.04 -20.53
C THR A 196 -10.06 25.45 -21.06
#